data_AF-A0A8R1W7N8-F1
#
_entry.id   AF-A0A8R1W7N8-F1
#
_cell.length_a   1.000
_cell.length_b   1.000
_cell.length_c   1.000
_cell.angle_alpha   90.00
_cell.angle_beta   90.00
_cell.angle_gamma   90.00
#
_symmetry.space_group_name_H-M   'P 1'
#
loop_
_entity.id
_entity.type
_entity.pdbx_description
1 polymer ?
#
loop_
_entity_poly.entity_id
_entity_poly.type
_entity_poly.pdbx_seq_one_letter_code
_entity_poly.pdbx_strand_id
1 'polypeptide(L)'
;MQILPGECCPRCVGKSRKLMDPPRGACLLGDKITPSGQGTHPDRCTECTCANSTVVCTRETCPPLDCPVEKQTFASHNQCCPQCPRTLDKSETCVENGNVYLNGDGWKVDECKSCLCVRGQVQCAQEMCPRISTSCPLNMKLRTVPGSCCPRCVPMDGVCTVFGDPHYRTYDGKFFSFQGPCKYLLSADCVGRTFSIRVTNDARNTRNSAWTKTISLRTGGLKVNLGENKRIKINGQRVSVPYKRSNELTISNMNDTVLVETRIGVSIIWDGRGFLEVSVPSRYKGSLCGLCGNFNSVPRDDMTTKDGQVVLEPQVFGSSWRVGGKNACSRPLKPPFVQTSTQCSKKGPRIRERMCKPLRQRMFAACHKKLNPVNFFRSCLMDMCECPTGRKCYCEAMTAYAHNCRRLGVSLPDWRTMTGCHTY
;
A
#
# COMPACT_ATOMS: atom_id res chain seq x y z
N MET A 1 11.86 -36.16 90.16
CA MET A 1 10.56 -36.63 90.67
C MET A 1 10.79 -37.88 91.48
N GLN A 2 10.03 -38.10 92.55
CA GLN A 2 10.17 -39.28 93.41
C GLN A 2 8.78 -39.76 93.82
N ILE A 3 8.59 -41.09 93.87
CA ILE A 3 7.40 -41.74 94.44
C ILE A 3 7.75 -42.06 95.89
N LEU A 4 6.96 -41.54 96.84
CA LEU A 4 7.17 -41.78 98.27
C LEU A 4 6.52 -43.13 98.66
N PRO A 5 7.03 -43.85 99.68
CA PRO A 5 6.50 -45.15 100.07
C PRO A 5 5.01 -45.03 100.46
N GLY A 6 4.12 -45.68 99.71
CA GLY A 6 2.67 -45.68 99.92
C GLY A 6 1.85 -44.84 98.92
N GLU A 7 2.46 -44.11 97.98
CA GLU A 7 1.73 -43.35 96.95
C GLU A 7 1.93 -43.95 95.54
N CYS A 8 0.90 -43.89 94.69
CA CYS A 8 0.95 -44.46 93.33
C CYS A 8 1.51 -43.50 92.25
N CYS A 9 1.67 -42.20 92.52
CA CYS A 9 2.06 -41.21 91.51
C CYS A 9 3.33 -40.43 91.91
N PRO A 10 4.29 -40.22 90.99
CA PRO A 10 5.51 -39.45 91.28
C PRO A 10 5.22 -37.97 91.50
N ARG A 11 5.86 -37.36 92.52
CA ARG A 11 5.84 -35.91 92.74
C ARG A 11 7.20 -35.29 92.41
N CYS A 12 7.18 -34.08 91.87
CA CYS A 12 8.39 -33.30 91.59
C CYS A 12 9.04 -32.80 92.89
N VAL A 13 10.01 -33.54 93.42
CA VAL A 13 10.99 -33.04 94.42
C VAL A 13 12.10 -32.28 93.70
N GLY A 14 11.90 -30.99 93.52
CA GLY A 14 12.90 -30.01 93.12
C GLY A 14 12.55 -28.69 93.80
N LYS A 15 13.55 -27.85 94.11
CA LYS A 15 13.29 -26.48 94.61
C LYS A 15 12.36 -25.80 93.62
N SER A 16 11.11 -25.60 94.02
CA SER A 16 10.11 -24.91 93.23
C SER A 16 10.68 -23.55 92.82
N ARG A 17 11.04 -23.35 91.55
CA ARG A 17 10.89 -22.00 90.98
C ARG A 17 9.39 -21.74 91.14
N LYS A 18 9.02 -20.79 92.00
CA LYS A 18 7.66 -20.27 91.98
C LYS A 18 7.43 -19.81 90.54
N LEU A 19 6.65 -20.56 89.78
CA LEU A 19 6.04 -20.03 88.59
C LEU A 19 5.15 -18.91 89.14
N MET A 20 5.57 -17.66 88.94
CA MET A 20 4.67 -16.55 89.24
C MET A 20 3.56 -16.67 88.21
N ASP A 21 2.39 -17.13 88.64
CA ASP A 21 1.19 -17.00 87.83
C ASP A 21 1.02 -15.50 87.57
N PRO A 22 1.03 -15.06 86.31
CA PRO A 22 0.86 -13.65 86.02
C PRO A 22 -0.48 -13.17 86.62
N PRO A 23 -0.56 -11.92 87.11
CA PRO A 23 -1.80 -11.36 87.65
C PRO A 23 -2.96 -11.57 86.68
N ARG A 24 -4.18 -11.81 87.18
CA ARG A 24 -5.36 -12.08 86.31
C ARG A 24 -5.46 -11.03 85.21
N GLY A 25 -5.46 -11.49 83.96
CA GLY A 25 -5.53 -10.66 82.77
C GLY A 25 -4.17 -10.38 82.12
N ALA A 26 -3.05 -10.54 82.82
CA ALA A 26 -1.70 -10.36 82.26
C ALA A 26 -1.14 -11.67 81.69
N CYS A 27 -0.25 -11.56 80.71
CA CYS A 27 0.38 -12.68 80.04
C CYS A 27 1.90 -12.67 80.25
N LEU A 28 2.53 -13.83 80.26
CA LEU A 28 3.99 -13.96 80.22
C LEU A 28 4.44 -14.12 78.76
N LEU A 29 5.13 -13.12 78.22
CA LEU A 29 5.67 -13.09 76.85
C LEU A 29 7.19 -13.02 76.93
N GLY A 30 7.85 -14.17 76.69
CA GLY A 30 9.27 -14.35 77.01
C GLY A 30 9.51 -14.24 78.52
N ASP A 31 10.43 -13.36 78.93
CA ASP A 31 10.74 -13.09 80.35
C ASP A 31 9.97 -11.89 80.93
N LYS A 32 8.98 -11.34 80.21
CA LYS A 32 8.23 -10.13 80.62
C LYS A 32 6.76 -10.43 80.86
N ILE A 33 6.21 -9.81 81.90
CA ILE A 33 4.76 -9.81 82.19
C ILE A 33 4.13 -8.63 81.44
N THR A 34 3.20 -8.92 80.53
CA THR A 34 2.52 -7.95 79.67
C THR A 34 1.04 -7.83 80.09
N PRO A 35 0.53 -6.62 80.40
CA PRO A 35 -0.88 -6.40 80.69
C PRO A 35 -1.81 -6.76 79.52
N SER A 36 -3.06 -7.09 79.82
CA SER A 36 -4.09 -7.32 78.78
C SER A 36 -4.23 -6.10 77.86
N GLY A 37 -4.27 -6.32 76.55
CA GLY A 37 -4.43 -5.29 75.53
C GLY A 37 -3.12 -4.71 74.98
N GLN A 38 -1.95 -5.05 75.57
CA GLN A 38 -0.67 -4.58 75.05
C GLN A 38 -0.07 -5.59 74.05
N GLY A 39 0.34 -5.07 72.89
CA GLY A 39 1.04 -5.81 71.85
C GLY A 39 2.56 -5.74 72.00
N THR A 40 3.27 -6.79 71.59
CA THR A 40 4.72 -6.85 71.51
C THR A 40 5.15 -7.51 70.21
N HIS A 41 6.36 -7.20 69.75
CA HIS A 41 6.97 -7.86 68.59
C HIS A 41 8.19 -8.65 69.04
N PRO A 42 8.07 -9.99 69.24
CA PRO A 42 9.21 -10.82 69.61
C PRO A 42 10.28 -10.90 68.51
N ASP A 43 9.84 -10.83 67.25
CA ASP A 43 10.69 -10.72 66.07
C ASP A 43 10.02 -9.82 65.01
N ARG A 44 10.70 -9.58 63.89
CA ARG A 44 10.23 -8.68 62.82
C ARG A 44 8.93 -9.12 62.15
N CYS A 45 8.57 -10.39 62.25
CA CYS A 45 7.46 -11.01 61.55
C CYS A 45 6.34 -11.47 62.47
N THR A 46 6.53 -11.33 63.78
CA THR A 46 5.60 -11.86 64.77
C THR A 46 5.08 -10.72 65.61
N GLU A 47 3.77 -10.56 65.59
CA GLU A 47 3.05 -9.65 66.48
C GLU A 47 2.27 -10.50 67.48
N CYS A 48 2.49 -10.25 68.77
CA CYS A 48 1.82 -10.96 69.84
C CYS A 48 1.05 -9.98 70.71
N THR A 49 -0.18 -10.32 71.04
CA THR A 49 -1.02 -9.52 71.94
C THR A 49 -1.44 -10.37 73.14
N CYS A 50 -1.43 -9.74 74.32
CA CYS A 50 -1.99 -10.36 75.51
C CYS A 50 -3.50 -10.12 75.56
N ALA A 51 -4.29 -11.18 75.49
CA ALA A 51 -5.74 -11.16 75.62
C ALA A 51 -6.15 -11.98 76.84
N ASN A 52 -6.41 -11.29 77.96
CA ASN A 52 -6.98 -11.86 79.18
C ASN A 52 -6.26 -13.15 79.66
N SER A 53 -4.95 -13.05 79.87
CA SER A 53 -4.03 -14.16 80.25
C SER A 53 -3.71 -15.17 79.14
N THR A 54 -4.17 -14.95 77.90
CA THR A 54 -3.78 -15.75 76.72
C THR A 54 -2.92 -14.93 75.77
N VAL A 55 -1.79 -15.46 75.34
CA VAL A 55 -0.94 -14.84 74.32
C VAL A 55 -1.44 -15.27 72.94
N VAL A 56 -1.86 -14.31 72.12
CA VAL A 56 -2.27 -14.55 70.74
C VAL A 56 -1.22 -13.93 69.82
N CYS A 57 -0.54 -14.75 69.03
CA CYS A 57 0.47 -14.30 68.09
C CYS A 57 0.05 -14.55 66.65
N THR A 58 0.28 -13.56 65.80
CA THR A 58 0.16 -13.67 64.34
C THR A 58 1.54 -13.52 63.73
N ARG A 59 1.91 -14.46 62.86
CA ARG A 59 3.19 -14.46 62.14
C ARG A 59 2.96 -14.23 60.66
N GLU A 60 3.60 -13.19 60.13
CA GLU A 60 3.66 -12.93 58.69
C GLU A 60 4.64 -13.92 58.02
N THR A 61 4.19 -14.54 56.92
CA THR A 61 5.01 -15.46 56.12
C THR A 61 5.49 -14.77 54.87
N CYS A 62 6.80 -14.81 54.61
CA CYS A 62 7.37 -14.15 53.44
C CYS A 62 7.22 -14.99 52.17
N PRO A 63 6.98 -14.34 51.02
CA PRO A 63 6.98 -15.02 49.74
C PRO A 63 8.38 -15.56 49.40
N PRO A 64 8.49 -16.63 48.61
CA PRO A 64 9.77 -17.09 48.08
C PRO A 64 10.42 -15.99 47.22
N LEU A 65 11.73 -15.81 47.37
CA LEU A 65 12.50 -14.79 46.67
C LEU A 65 13.49 -15.43 45.70
N ASP A 66 13.56 -14.90 44.47
CA ASP A 66 14.47 -15.34 43.41
C ASP A 66 15.86 -14.68 43.52
N CYS A 67 16.45 -14.66 44.72
CA CYS A 67 17.82 -14.21 44.91
C CYS A 67 18.51 -14.92 46.10
N PRO A 68 19.84 -15.12 46.03
CA PRO A 68 20.62 -15.70 47.13
C PRO A 68 20.45 -14.92 48.44
N VAL A 69 20.48 -15.64 49.57
CA VAL A 69 20.28 -15.07 50.91
C VAL A 69 21.25 -13.92 51.20
N GLU A 70 22.47 -13.98 50.66
CA GLU A 70 23.49 -12.95 50.87
C GLU A 70 23.17 -11.61 50.17
N LYS A 71 22.28 -11.64 49.17
CA LYS A 71 21.89 -10.45 48.38
C LYS A 71 20.57 -9.83 48.83
N GLN A 72 19.84 -10.47 49.74
CA GLN A 72 18.55 -9.99 50.20
C GLN A 72 18.69 -8.76 51.09
N THR A 73 17.82 -7.76 50.90
CA THR A 73 17.85 -6.50 51.66
C THR A 73 16.50 -6.22 52.32
N PHE A 74 16.49 -5.52 53.46
CA PHE A 74 15.27 -5.03 54.10
C PHE A 74 15.08 -3.56 53.75
N ALA A 75 13.90 -3.16 53.28
CA ALA A 75 13.66 -1.76 52.90
C ALA A 75 13.61 -0.82 54.12
N SER A 76 13.35 -1.36 55.32
CA SER A 76 13.42 -0.62 56.58
C SER A 76 13.70 -1.54 57.78
N HIS A 77 14.02 -0.96 58.94
CA HIS A 77 14.37 -1.72 60.14
C HIS A 77 13.20 -2.57 60.71
N ASN A 78 11.94 -2.18 60.44
CA ASN A 78 10.75 -2.80 61.04
C ASN A 78 9.93 -3.66 60.05
N GLN A 79 10.42 -3.89 58.84
CA GLN A 79 9.71 -4.72 57.86
C GLN A 79 10.03 -6.21 58.08
N CYS A 80 9.00 -7.05 58.07
CA CYS A 80 9.13 -8.51 58.21
C CYS A 80 9.94 -9.13 57.07
N CYS A 81 9.57 -8.84 55.82
CA CYS A 81 10.10 -9.58 54.67
C CYS A 81 11.25 -8.88 53.95
N PRO A 82 12.35 -9.63 53.64
CA PRO A 82 13.39 -9.12 52.76
C PRO A 82 12.88 -8.99 51.31
N GLN A 83 13.63 -8.25 50.50
CA GLN A 83 13.39 -8.05 49.08
C GLN A 83 14.69 -8.29 48.31
N CYS A 84 14.57 -8.73 47.05
CA CYS A 84 15.71 -8.78 46.15
C CYS A 84 16.04 -7.36 45.67
N PRO A 85 17.31 -6.92 45.76
CA PRO A 85 17.71 -5.63 45.24
C PRO A 85 17.43 -5.58 43.73
N ARG A 86 16.73 -4.54 43.29
CA ARG A 86 16.52 -4.25 41.86
C ARG A 86 17.80 -3.69 41.25
N THR A 87 18.87 -4.48 41.22
CA THR A 87 19.98 -4.23 40.30
C THR A 87 19.61 -4.91 39.00
N LEU A 88 19.26 -4.12 37.97
CA LEU A 88 19.28 -4.60 36.59
C LEU A 88 20.70 -5.12 36.33
N ASP A 89 20.89 -6.44 36.42
CA ASP A 89 22.16 -7.05 36.09
C ASP A 89 22.44 -6.69 34.63
N LYS A 90 23.52 -5.93 34.38
CA LYS A 90 23.94 -5.51 33.02
C LYS A 90 24.10 -6.71 32.08
N SER A 91 24.20 -7.93 32.62
CA SER A 91 24.23 -9.19 31.88
C SER A 91 22.88 -9.64 31.33
N GLU A 92 21.77 -8.96 31.62
CA GLU A 92 20.43 -9.32 31.12
C GLU A 92 19.79 -8.25 30.24
N THR A 93 20.47 -7.15 29.99
CA THR A 93 19.94 -6.05 29.17
C THR A 93 20.82 -5.76 27.97
N CYS A 94 20.21 -5.60 26.81
CA CYS A 94 20.88 -5.16 25.61
C CYS A 94 20.60 -3.68 25.36
N VAL A 95 21.60 -2.95 24.84
CA VAL A 95 21.43 -1.55 24.45
C VAL A 95 21.73 -1.42 22.97
N GLU A 96 20.73 -1.03 22.20
CA GLU A 96 20.82 -0.87 20.75
C GLU A 96 20.21 0.49 20.35
N ASN A 97 20.99 1.35 19.70
CA ASN A 97 20.57 2.71 19.26
C ASN A 97 19.94 3.57 20.36
N GLY A 98 20.42 3.45 21.61
CA GLY A 98 19.92 4.21 22.75
C GLY A 98 18.66 3.64 23.41
N ASN A 99 18.09 2.56 22.86
CA ASN A 99 16.98 1.83 23.49
C ASN A 99 17.53 0.68 24.34
N VAL A 100 16.93 0.47 25.51
CA VAL A 100 17.25 -0.63 26.43
C VAL A 100 16.23 -1.75 26.24
N TYR A 101 16.72 -2.95 25.99
CA TYR A 101 15.94 -4.17 25.79
C TYR A 101 16.26 -5.16 26.90
N LEU A 102 15.24 -5.75 27.51
CA LEU A 102 15.37 -6.81 28.50
C LEU A 102 15.66 -8.15 27.80
N ASN A 103 16.22 -9.09 28.55
CA ASN A 103 16.42 -10.45 28.06
C ASN A 103 15.10 -11.06 27.59
N GLY A 104 15.07 -11.55 26.34
CA GLY A 104 13.88 -12.04 25.65
C GLY A 104 13.17 -11.01 24.77
N ASP A 105 13.50 -9.71 24.87
CA ASP A 105 12.90 -8.69 24.03
C ASP A 105 13.38 -8.82 22.58
N GLY A 106 12.42 -8.78 21.65
CA GLY A 106 12.66 -8.82 20.21
C GLY A 106 12.24 -7.51 19.53
N TRP A 107 13.04 -7.04 18.58
CA TRP A 107 12.73 -5.86 17.77
C TRP A 107 13.07 -6.07 16.30
N LYS A 108 12.37 -5.32 15.44
CA LYS A 108 12.68 -5.25 14.00
C LYS A 108 13.61 -4.08 13.75
N VAL A 109 14.72 -4.33 13.07
CA VAL A 109 15.66 -3.31 12.60
C VAL A 109 15.17 -2.76 11.26
N ASP A 110 14.76 -3.64 10.36
CA ASP A 110 14.13 -3.33 9.08
C ASP A 110 13.15 -4.46 8.69
N GLU A 111 12.58 -4.42 7.48
CA GLU A 111 11.64 -5.45 7.00
C GLU A 111 12.24 -6.86 6.95
N CYS A 112 13.56 -7.00 6.80
CA CYS A 112 14.29 -8.26 6.65
C CYS A 112 15.13 -8.64 7.87
N LYS A 113 15.37 -7.73 8.81
CA LYS A 113 16.25 -7.94 9.96
C LYS A 113 15.48 -7.79 11.27
N SER A 114 15.55 -8.83 12.09
CA SER A 114 15.04 -8.80 13.45
C SER A 114 16.14 -9.22 14.43
N CYS A 115 16.08 -8.69 15.64
CA CYS A 115 17.05 -8.97 16.69
C CYS A 115 16.33 -9.35 17.98
N LEU A 116 17.02 -10.09 18.82
CA LEU A 116 16.59 -10.56 20.13
C LEU A 116 17.68 -10.25 21.14
N CYS A 117 17.30 -9.80 22.33
CA CYS A 117 18.23 -9.70 23.44
C CYS A 117 18.33 -11.04 24.16
N VAL A 118 19.52 -11.64 24.16
CA VAL A 118 19.79 -12.91 24.84
C VAL A 118 20.95 -12.71 25.80
N ARG A 119 20.64 -12.65 27.10
CA ARG A 119 21.63 -12.53 28.18
C ARG A 119 22.64 -11.39 27.93
N GLY A 120 22.11 -10.20 27.66
CA GLY A 120 22.91 -9.01 27.41
C GLY A 120 23.60 -8.97 26.04
N GLN A 121 23.42 -9.99 25.19
CA GLN A 121 23.93 -10.02 23.82
C GLN A 121 22.80 -9.85 22.81
N VAL A 122 23.02 -8.93 21.86
CA VAL A 122 22.12 -8.74 20.71
C VAL A 122 22.37 -9.85 19.70
N GLN A 123 21.36 -10.67 19.44
CA GLN A 123 21.38 -11.71 18.41
C GLN A 123 20.42 -11.34 17.29
N CYS A 124 20.93 -11.13 16.08
CA CYS A 124 20.11 -10.75 14.93
C CYS A 124 20.01 -11.86 13.90
N ALA A 125 18.82 -12.00 13.33
CA ALA A 125 18.56 -12.84 12.17
C ALA A 125 18.16 -11.97 10.97
N GLN A 126 18.83 -12.23 9.85
CA GLN A 126 18.50 -11.63 8.55
C GLN A 126 17.72 -12.66 7.71
N GLU A 127 16.50 -12.33 7.32
CA GLU A 127 15.73 -13.12 6.37
C GLU A 127 16.43 -13.05 4.99
N MET A 128 16.76 -14.22 4.43
CA MET A 128 17.31 -14.33 3.08
C MET A 128 16.20 -14.67 2.10
N CYS A 129 16.03 -13.83 1.08
CA CYS A 129 14.97 -14.06 0.11
C CYS A 129 15.28 -15.23 -0.82
N PRO A 130 14.28 -16.08 -1.10
CA PRO A 130 14.46 -17.19 -2.02
C PRO A 130 14.79 -16.66 -3.42
N ARG A 131 15.72 -17.34 -4.12
CA ARG A 131 16.02 -17.03 -5.52
C ARG A 131 14.81 -17.41 -6.38
N ILE A 132 14.13 -16.41 -6.93
CA ILE A 132 13.01 -16.63 -7.85
C ILE A 132 13.60 -16.87 -9.25
N SER A 133 13.78 -18.15 -9.60
CA SER A 133 14.38 -18.59 -10.88
C SER A 133 13.39 -18.54 -12.05
N THR A 134 12.09 -18.59 -11.78
CA THR A 134 11.03 -18.54 -12.79
C THR A 134 10.46 -17.13 -12.89
N SER A 135 10.26 -16.63 -14.11
CA SER A 135 9.54 -15.37 -14.31
C SER A 135 8.12 -15.48 -13.75
N CYS A 136 7.58 -14.39 -13.21
CA CYS A 136 6.21 -14.36 -12.71
C CYS A 136 5.19 -14.83 -13.77
N PRO A 137 4.06 -15.42 -13.33
CA PRO A 137 2.96 -15.75 -14.23
C PRO A 137 2.49 -14.54 -15.05
N LEU A 138 1.76 -14.81 -16.14
CA LEU A 138 1.21 -13.77 -17.01
C LEU A 138 0.40 -12.75 -16.20
N ASN A 139 0.54 -11.46 -16.53
CA ASN A 139 -0.09 -10.33 -15.83
C ASN A 139 0.35 -10.13 -14.36
N MET A 140 1.47 -10.72 -13.94
CA MET A 140 2.08 -10.49 -12.64
C MET A 140 3.51 -9.98 -12.80
N LYS A 141 3.93 -9.08 -11.91
CA LYS A 141 5.29 -8.56 -11.83
C LYS A 141 5.88 -8.86 -10.47
N LEU A 142 7.20 -9.08 -10.44
CA LEU A 142 7.93 -9.22 -9.20
C LEU A 142 8.00 -7.84 -8.52
N ARG A 143 7.55 -7.73 -7.27
CA ARG A 143 7.60 -6.48 -6.51
C ARG A 143 7.74 -6.77 -5.01
N THR A 144 8.57 -6.01 -4.32
CA THR A 144 8.60 -5.96 -2.86
C THR A 144 7.46 -5.08 -2.37
N VAL A 145 6.59 -5.61 -1.52
CA VAL A 145 5.44 -4.88 -0.98
C VAL A 145 5.90 -4.07 0.23
N PRO A 146 5.38 -2.84 0.46
CA PRO A 146 5.72 -2.09 1.67
C PRO A 146 5.51 -2.94 2.94
N GLY A 147 6.51 -3.00 3.81
CA GLY A 147 6.49 -3.81 5.03
C GLY A 147 6.83 -5.30 4.86
N SER A 148 7.16 -5.77 3.64
CA SER A 148 7.64 -7.14 3.41
C SER A 148 9.12 -7.17 3.07
N CYS A 149 9.87 -8.14 3.61
CA CYS A 149 11.27 -8.36 3.23
C CYS A 149 11.40 -8.77 1.76
N CYS A 150 10.69 -9.84 1.38
CA CYS A 150 10.95 -10.51 0.12
C CYS A 150 10.00 -10.14 -1.01
N PRO A 151 10.53 -10.03 -2.25
CA PRO A 151 9.71 -9.74 -3.40
C PRO A 151 8.81 -10.93 -3.72
N ARG A 152 7.61 -10.66 -4.18
CA ARG A 152 6.65 -11.68 -4.63
C ARG A 152 5.99 -11.25 -5.92
N CYS A 153 5.45 -12.23 -6.66
CA CYS A 153 4.65 -11.93 -7.84
C CYS A 153 3.34 -11.27 -7.39
N VAL A 154 3.14 -10.02 -7.81
CA VAL A 154 1.92 -9.28 -7.57
C VAL A 154 1.22 -8.98 -8.90
N PRO A 155 -0.12 -8.90 -8.92
CA PRO A 155 -0.84 -8.50 -10.11
C PRO A 155 -0.36 -7.14 -10.63
N MET A 156 -0.14 -7.04 -11.94
CA MET A 156 0.24 -5.80 -12.60
C MET A 156 -0.90 -4.78 -12.57
N ASP A 157 -0.53 -3.51 -12.53
CA ASP A 157 -1.46 -2.39 -12.70
C ASP A 157 -2.00 -2.40 -14.14
N GLY A 158 -3.29 -2.11 -14.29
CA GLY A 158 -3.93 -2.04 -15.60
C GLY A 158 -3.53 -0.75 -16.31
N VAL A 159 -3.19 -0.82 -17.60
CA VAL A 159 -2.88 0.38 -18.39
C VAL A 159 -3.70 0.43 -19.68
N CYS A 160 -4.44 1.52 -19.83
CA CYS A 160 -5.21 1.86 -21.03
C CYS A 160 -4.55 3.03 -21.74
N THR A 161 -4.42 2.97 -23.08
CA THR A 161 -3.84 4.06 -23.88
C THR A 161 -4.80 4.54 -24.96
N VAL A 162 -4.85 5.86 -25.16
CA VAL A 162 -5.57 6.52 -26.24
C VAL A 162 -4.58 7.37 -27.05
N PHE A 163 -4.59 7.24 -28.37
CA PHE A 163 -3.65 7.95 -29.25
C PHE A 163 -4.22 8.19 -30.64
N GLY A 164 -3.71 9.17 -31.37
CA GLY A 164 -4.15 9.44 -32.74
C GLY A 164 -5.60 9.90 -32.83
N ASP A 165 -6.34 9.38 -33.80
CA ASP A 165 -7.67 9.85 -34.18
C ASP A 165 -8.86 8.93 -33.81
N PRO A 166 -9.25 8.89 -32.54
CA PRO A 166 -8.54 8.19 -31.49
C PRO A 166 -8.61 6.65 -31.64
N HIS A 167 -7.45 6.03 -31.44
CA HIS A 167 -7.27 4.60 -31.24
C HIS A 167 -7.14 4.28 -29.76
N TYR A 168 -7.69 3.15 -29.34
CA TYR A 168 -7.72 2.72 -27.95
C TYR A 168 -7.03 1.38 -27.82
N ARG A 169 -6.28 1.21 -26.73
CA ARG A 169 -5.84 -0.07 -26.20
C ARG A 169 -6.36 -0.18 -24.77
N THR A 170 -7.25 -1.13 -24.54
CA THR A 170 -7.88 -1.38 -23.22
C THR A 170 -6.88 -1.90 -22.20
N TYR A 171 -7.33 -2.03 -20.94
CA TYR A 171 -6.54 -2.60 -19.86
C TYR A 171 -6.05 -4.02 -20.15
N ASP A 172 -6.89 -4.83 -20.82
CA ASP A 172 -6.57 -6.22 -21.17
C ASP A 172 -5.90 -6.33 -22.55
N GLY A 173 -5.77 -5.22 -23.28
CA GLY A 173 -4.96 -5.13 -24.50
C GLY A 173 -5.74 -5.25 -25.80
N LYS A 174 -7.08 -5.23 -25.77
CA LYS A 174 -7.92 -5.10 -26.96
C LYS A 174 -7.63 -3.76 -27.65
N PHE A 175 -7.36 -3.82 -28.95
CA PHE A 175 -7.23 -2.65 -29.80
C PHE A 175 -8.53 -2.41 -30.57
N PHE A 176 -8.99 -1.16 -30.61
CA PHE A 176 -10.07 -0.72 -31.49
C PHE A 176 -9.92 0.78 -31.83
N SER A 177 -10.62 1.21 -32.87
CA SER A 177 -10.63 2.62 -33.31
C SER A 177 -12.05 3.14 -33.27
N PHE A 178 -12.25 4.31 -32.68
CA PHE A 178 -13.58 4.90 -32.52
C PHE A 178 -13.54 6.43 -32.60
N GLN A 179 -13.98 6.97 -33.73
CA GLN A 179 -13.89 8.38 -34.13
C GLN A 179 -15.12 9.21 -33.71
N GLY A 180 -15.68 8.96 -32.53
CA GLY A 180 -16.82 9.71 -32.03
C GLY A 180 -16.43 11.13 -31.57
N PRO A 181 -16.99 12.22 -32.12
CA PRO A 181 -16.60 13.60 -31.78
C PRO A 181 -17.45 14.17 -30.63
N CYS A 182 -17.50 13.43 -29.51
CA CYS A 182 -18.29 13.76 -28.32
C CYS A 182 -17.50 13.52 -27.03
N LYS A 183 -18.19 13.68 -25.90
CA LYS A 183 -17.70 13.27 -24.58
C LYS A 183 -18.09 11.82 -24.25
N TYR A 184 -17.14 11.04 -23.75
CA TYR A 184 -17.29 9.64 -23.41
C TYR A 184 -16.76 9.30 -22.02
N LEU A 185 -17.30 8.24 -21.43
CA LEU A 185 -16.71 7.60 -20.26
C LEU A 185 -15.51 6.75 -20.71
N LEU A 186 -14.30 7.18 -20.35
CA LEU A 186 -13.09 6.45 -20.70
C LEU A 186 -12.90 5.25 -19.76
N SER A 187 -12.95 5.50 -18.46
CA SER A 187 -12.81 4.49 -17.42
C SER A 187 -13.44 5.00 -16.13
N ALA A 188 -14.13 4.15 -15.39
CA ALA A 188 -14.60 4.43 -14.04
C ALA A 188 -14.62 3.16 -13.21
N ASP A 189 -14.51 3.32 -11.89
CA ASP A 189 -14.82 2.27 -10.93
C ASP A 189 -16.34 2.16 -10.79
N CYS A 190 -16.94 1.18 -11.46
CA CYS A 190 -18.39 1.08 -11.60
C CYS A 190 -19.04 0.29 -10.45
N VAL A 191 -18.22 -0.40 -9.65
CA VAL A 191 -18.62 -1.08 -8.41
C VAL A 191 -18.41 -0.15 -7.21
N GLY A 192 -17.17 0.27 -6.95
CA GLY A 192 -16.81 1.05 -5.77
C GLY A 192 -17.06 2.56 -5.90
N ARG A 193 -17.31 3.06 -7.12
CA ARG A 193 -17.59 4.48 -7.43
C ARG A 193 -16.51 5.45 -6.93
N THR A 194 -15.27 4.98 -6.83
CA THR A 194 -14.15 5.77 -6.30
C THR A 194 -13.65 6.84 -7.28
N PHE A 195 -13.67 6.58 -8.58
CA PHE A 195 -13.24 7.53 -9.60
C PHE A 195 -14.00 7.42 -10.93
N SER A 196 -13.96 8.48 -11.72
CA SER A 196 -14.44 8.51 -13.11
C SER A 196 -13.54 9.39 -13.97
N ILE A 197 -13.13 8.86 -15.12
CA ILE A 197 -12.34 9.53 -16.15
C ILE A 197 -13.19 9.67 -17.39
N ARG A 198 -13.35 10.91 -17.86
CA ARG A 198 -14.06 11.23 -19.10
C ARG A 198 -13.11 11.84 -20.10
N VAL A 199 -13.27 11.44 -21.36
CA VAL A 199 -12.53 11.98 -22.50
C VAL A 199 -13.48 12.76 -23.38
N THR A 200 -13.05 13.92 -23.89
CA THR A 200 -13.79 14.68 -24.89
C THR A 200 -12.98 14.71 -26.16
N ASN A 201 -13.56 14.18 -27.24
CA ASN A 201 -12.97 14.16 -28.56
C ASN A 201 -13.61 15.26 -29.43
N ASP A 202 -12.80 15.97 -30.20
CA ASP A 202 -13.22 17.06 -31.08
C ASP A 202 -12.78 16.76 -32.51
N ALA A 203 -13.69 16.96 -33.47
CA ALA A 203 -13.43 16.73 -34.89
C ALA A 203 -12.47 17.76 -35.52
N ARG A 204 -12.17 18.87 -34.84
CA ARG A 204 -11.22 19.93 -35.26
C ARG A 204 -11.32 20.29 -36.76
N ASN A 205 -12.53 20.52 -37.26
CA ASN A 205 -12.82 20.85 -38.66
C ASN A 205 -12.44 19.78 -39.72
N THR A 206 -12.15 18.53 -39.33
CA THR A 206 -11.99 17.41 -40.27
C THR A 206 -13.29 16.70 -40.59
N ARG A 207 -13.31 15.92 -41.68
CA ARG A 207 -14.54 15.30 -42.18
C ARG A 207 -14.91 14.06 -41.37
N ASN A 208 -13.93 13.28 -40.91
CA ASN A 208 -14.17 12.03 -40.17
C ASN A 208 -13.26 11.82 -38.93
N SER A 209 -12.10 12.46 -38.82
CA SER A 209 -11.21 12.29 -37.67
C SER A 209 -11.66 13.07 -36.41
N ALA A 210 -11.33 12.57 -35.23
CA ALA A 210 -11.56 13.26 -33.96
C ALA A 210 -10.34 13.08 -33.03
N TRP A 211 -9.93 14.12 -32.32
CA TRP A 211 -8.78 14.08 -31.40
C TRP A 211 -9.18 14.34 -29.96
N THR A 212 -8.45 13.73 -29.04
CA THR A 212 -8.58 14.00 -27.61
C THR A 212 -8.31 15.47 -27.31
N LYS A 213 -9.34 16.20 -26.88
CA LYS A 213 -9.29 17.63 -26.54
C LYS A 213 -9.12 17.86 -25.05
N THR A 214 -9.88 17.12 -24.24
CA THR A 214 -9.80 17.23 -22.78
C THR A 214 -10.01 15.89 -22.09
N ILE A 215 -9.32 15.72 -20.97
CA ILE A 215 -9.46 14.61 -20.04
C ILE A 215 -9.92 15.18 -18.71
N SER A 216 -10.93 14.57 -18.09
CA SER A 216 -11.47 14.99 -16.81
C SER A 216 -11.48 13.80 -15.85
N LEU A 217 -10.62 13.82 -14.84
CA LEU A 217 -10.61 12.88 -13.73
C LEU A 217 -11.40 13.46 -12.56
N ARG A 218 -12.30 12.65 -12.01
CA ARG A 218 -13.04 12.92 -10.77
C ARG A 218 -12.75 11.81 -9.78
N THR A 219 -12.41 12.18 -8.54
CA THR A 219 -12.22 11.26 -7.41
C THR A 219 -12.52 12.01 -6.12
N GLY A 220 -13.53 11.58 -5.34
CA GLY A 220 -14.00 12.35 -4.19
C GLY A 220 -14.35 13.81 -4.56
N GLY A 221 -13.81 14.77 -3.81
CA GLY A 221 -13.96 16.21 -4.07
C GLY A 221 -12.96 16.80 -5.09
N LEU A 222 -12.10 15.96 -5.69
CA LEU A 222 -11.08 16.38 -6.63
C LEU A 222 -11.57 16.25 -8.08
N LYS A 223 -11.40 17.33 -8.86
CA LYS A 223 -11.65 17.39 -10.29
C LYS A 223 -10.41 17.91 -11.03
N VAL A 224 -9.70 17.02 -11.70
CA VAL A 224 -8.54 17.36 -12.54
C VAL A 224 -8.99 17.42 -14.00
N ASN A 225 -8.71 18.53 -14.68
CA ASN A 225 -8.95 18.66 -16.12
C ASN A 225 -7.63 18.93 -16.84
N LEU A 226 -7.32 18.07 -17.80
CA LEU A 226 -6.17 18.19 -18.68
C LEU A 226 -6.66 18.58 -20.06
N GLY A 227 -6.08 19.62 -20.64
CA GLY A 227 -6.39 20.08 -21.99
C GLY A 227 -5.17 20.12 -22.88
N GLU A 228 -5.37 20.61 -24.09
CA GLU A 228 -4.32 20.86 -25.07
C GLU A 228 -3.19 21.73 -24.50
N ASN A 229 -1.98 21.56 -25.06
CA ASN A 229 -0.76 22.23 -24.61
C ASN A 229 -0.49 22.06 -23.10
N LYS A 230 -0.87 20.90 -22.57
CA LYS A 230 -0.73 20.52 -21.16
C LYS A 230 -1.37 21.55 -20.21
N ARG A 231 -2.47 22.19 -20.63
CA ARG A 231 -3.23 23.12 -19.77
C ARG A 231 -3.97 22.35 -18.69
N ILE A 232 -3.63 22.60 -17.42
CA ILE A 232 -4.19 21.88 -16.27
C ILE A 232 -5.11 22.79 -15.45
N LYS A 233 -6.27 22.27 -15.05
CA LYS A 233 -7.16 22.89 -14.08
C LYS A 233 -7.54 21.93 -12.96
N ILE A 234 -7.40 22.36 -11.71
CA ILE A 234 -7.82 21.66 -10.51
C ILE A 234 -9.02 22.39 -9.93
N ASN A 235 -10.15 21.69 -9.79
CA ASN A 235 -11.40 22.26 -9.28
C ASN A 235 -11.85 23.56 -9.98
N GLY A 236 -11.50 23.71 -11.27
CA GLY A 236 -11.82 24.88 -12.09
C GLY A 236 -10.71 25.93 -12.17
N GLN A 237 -9.78 25.94 -11.22
CA GLN A 237 -8.65 26.87 -11.19
C GLN A 237 -7.47 26.34 -12.01
N ARG A 238 -6.84 27.21 -12.81
CA ARG A 238 -5.64 26.86 -13.59
C ARG A 238 -4.43 26.77 -12.67
N VAL A 239 -3.59 25.76 -12.86
CA VAL A 239 -2.35 25.55 -12.10
C VAL A 239 -1.15 25.42 -13.02
N SER A 240 0.04 25.78 -12.53
CA SER A 240 1.33 25.49 -13.16
C SER A 240 1.87 24.14 -12.67
N VAL A 241 2.78 23.53 -13.43
CA VAL A 241 3.46 22.27 -13.06
C VAL A 241 4.92 22.60 -12.70
N PRO A 242 5.51 22.03 -11.64
CA PRO A 242 4.95 21.00 -10.75
C PRO A 242 3.88 21.55 -9.80
N TYR A 243 2.93 20.68 -9.43
CA TYR A 243 1.85 20.98 -8.50
C TYR A 243 1.64 19.82 -7.53
N LYS A 244 1.52 20.11 -6.24
CA LYS A 244 1.21 19.10 -5.22
C LYS A 244 0.11 19.61 -4.30
N ARG A 245 -0.88 18.77 -4.03
CA ARG A 245 -1.95 19.04 -3.06
C ARG A 245 -1.92 17.96 -1.99
N SER A 246 -1.20 18.26 -0.90
CA SER A 246 -1.03 17.36 0.24
C SER A 246 -0.65 15.94 -0.21
N ASN A 247 -1.30 14.90 0.33
CA ASN A 247 -1.16 13.51 -0.10
C ASN A 247 -2.28 13.08 -1.07
N GLU A 248 -3.07 14.02 -1.60
CA GLU A 248 -4.22 13.74 -2.47
C GLU A 248 -3.82 13.66 -3.95
N LEU A 249 -2.97 14.58 -4.40
CA LEU A 249 -2.61 14.78 -5.81
C LEU A 249 -1.17 15.29 -5.97
N THR A 250 -0.45 14.69 -6.90
CA THR A 250 0.85 15.17 -7.40
C THR A 250 0.78 15.32 -8.92
N ILE A 251 1.33 16.40 -9.45
CA ILE A 251 1.46 16.65 -10.88
C ILE A 251 2.90 17.07 -11.16
N SER A 252 3.57 16.35 -12.03
CA SER A 252 4.98 16.57 -12.39
C SER A 252 5.17 16.59 -13.90
N ASN A 253 6.24 17.25 -14.35
CA ASN A 253 6.70 17.13 -15.72
C ASN A 253 7.48 15.83 -15.87
N MET A 254 7.19 15.08 -16.93
CA MET A 254 7.89 13.86 -17.30
C MET A 254 8.27 13.94 -18.78
N ASN A 255 9.47 14.47 -19.05
CA ASN A 255 9.93 14.79 -20.41
C ASN A 255 8.88 15.65 -21.16
N ASP A 256 8.38 15.17 -22.29
CA ASP A 256 7.37 15.84 -23.12
C ASP A 256 5.93 15.64 -22.63
N THR A 257 5.73 15.02 -21.47
CA THR A 257 4.41 14.71 -20.90
C THR A 257 4.23 15.30 -19.51
N VAL A 258 2.98 15.39 -19.05
CA VAL A 258 2.66 15.60 -17.63
C VAL A 258 2.19 14.29 -17.02
N LEU A 259 2.66 14.01 -15.81
CA LEU A 259 2.23 12.88 -15.00
C LEU A 259 1.34 13.41 -13.87
N VAL A 260 0.12 12.89 -13.78
CA VAL A 260 -0.83 13.14 -12.70
C VAL A 260 -0.94 11.89 -11.86
N GLU A 261 -0.72 11.98 -10.56
CA GLU A 261 -0.82 10.86 -9.61
C GLU A 261 -1.78 11.22 -8.49
N THR A 262 -2.67 10.30 -8.17
CA THR A 262 -3.65 10.47 -7.09
C THR A 262 -3.38 9.53 -5.92
N ARG A 263 -3.88 9.87 -4.73
CA ARG A 263 -3.81 9.01 -3.54
C ARG A 263 -4.37 7.59 -3.77
N ILE A 264 -5.42 7.50 -4.57
CA ILE A 264 -6.06 6.22 -4.93
C ILE A 264 -5.27 5.43 -5.97
N GLY A 265 -4.05 5.85 -6.29
CA GLY A 265 -3.11 5.16 -7.19
C GLY A 265 -3.47 5.25 -8.68
N VAL A 266 -4.58 5.90 -9.04
CA VAL A 266 -4.90 6.21 -10.44
C VAL A 266 -3.93 7.27 -10.93
N SER A 267 -3.28 7.02 -12.05
CA SER A 267 -2.38 7.98 -12.68
C SER A 267 -2.68 8.19 -14.16
N ILE A 268 -2.35 9.39 -14.64
CA ILE A 268 -2.59 9.81 -16.03
C ILE A 268 -1.31 10.43 -16.58
N ILE A 269 -0.85 9.94 -17.74
CA ILE A 269 0.19 10.57 -18.55
C ILE A 269 -0.49 11.23 -19.75
N TRP A 270 -0.18 12.50 -19.97
CA TRP A 270 -0.77 13.29 -21.05
C TRP A 270 0.28 14.15 -21.76
N ASP A 271 0.33 14.07 -23.09
CA ASP A 271 1.29 14.82 -23.90
C ASP A 271 0.80 16.23 -24.30
N GLY A 272 -0.48 16.54 -24.08
CA GLY A 272 -1.07 17.82 -24.49
C GLY A 272 -1.58 17.86 -25.92
N ARG A 273 -1.53 16.76 -26.68
CA ARG A 273 -1.90 16.73 -28.10
C ARG A 273 -2.80 15.57 -28.46
N GLY A 274 -2.36 14.34 -28.23
CA GLY A 274 -2.97 13.15 -28.79
C GLY A 274 -2.70 11.87 -28.00
N PHE A 275 -1.59 11.78 -27.26
CA PHE A 275 -1.27 10.60 -26.46
C PHE A 275 -1.72 10.74 -25.01
N LEU A 276 -2.55 9.78 -24.57
CA LEU A 276 -3.06 9.62 -23.22
C LEU A 276 -2.79 8.20 -22.75
N GLU A 277 -2.29 8.07 -21.52
CA GLU A 277 -2.19 6.79 -20.82
C GLU A 277 -2.82 6.91 -19.44
N VAL A 278 -3.67 5.94 -19.09
CA VAL A 278 -4.32 5.83 -17.79
C VAL A 278 -3.85 4.54 -17.13
N SER A 279 -3.25 4.65 -15.95
CA SER A 279 -2.86 3.51 -15.13
C SER A 279 -3.77 3.40 -13.91
N VAL A 280 -4.21 2.18 -13.61
CA VAL A 280 -5.09 1.86 -12.47
C VAL A 280 -4.49 0.71 -11.67
N PRO A 281 -4.43 0.80 -10.33
CA PRO A 281 -3.93 -0.27 -9.49
C PRO A 281 -4.73 -1.57 -9.67
N SER A 282 -4.05 -2.71 -9.52
CA SER A 282 -4.65 -4.04 -9.72
C SER A 282 -5.84 -4.37 -8.81
N ARG A 283 -6.07 -3.62 -7.73
CA ARG A 283 -7.29 -3.74 -6.90
C ARG A 283 -8.59 -3.41 -7.62
N TYR A 284 -8.52 -2.70 -8.76
CA TYR A 284 -9.69 -2.38 -9.58
C TYR A 284 -10.02 -3.47 -10.60
N LYS A 285 -9.30 -4.60 -10.59
CA LYS A 285 -9.53 -5.70 -11.53
C LYS A 285 -10.97 -6.20 -11.45
N GLY A 286 -11.67 -6.23 -12.57
CA GLY A 286 -13.07 -6.64 -12.69
C GLY A 286 -14.10 -5.63 -12.16
N SER A 287 -13.68 -4.46 -11.65
CA SER A 287 -14.59 -3.43 -11.13
C SER A 287 -14.81 -2.25 -12.07
N LEU A 288 -14.06 -2.20 -13.18
CA LEU A 288 -14.04 -1.06 -14.09
C LEU A 288 -15.08 -1.18 -15.20
N CYS A 289 -15.46 -0.03 -15.77
CA CYS A 289 -16.23 0.02 -17.01
C CYS A 289 -15.93 1.30 -17.81
N GLY A 290 -16.27 1.30 -19.10
CA GLY A 290 -15.99 2.40 -20.03
C GLY A 290 -15.27 1.93 -21.30
N LEU A 291 -14.79 2.88 -22.10
CA LEU A 291 -14.04 2.58 -23.33
C LEU A 291 -12.74 1.80 -23.10
N CYS A 292 -12.17 1.83 -21.89
CA CYS A 292 -10.98 1.06 -21.53
C CYS A 292 -11.25 -0.39 -21.12
N GLY A 293 -12.50 -0.86 -21.21
CA GLY A 293 -12.88 -2.23 -20.86
C GLY A 293 -13.16 -2.41 -19.37
N ASN A 294 -13.29 -3.68 -18.94
CA ASN A 294 -13.66 -4.06 -17.57
C ASN A 294 -12.46 -4.46 -16.69
N PHE A 295 -11.26 -4.57 -17.28
CA PHE A 295 -10.02 -4.95 -16.62
C PHE A 295 -10.13 -6.29 -15.88
N ASN A 296 -10.54 -7.36 -16.57
CA ASN A 296 -10.67 -8.70 -15.99
C ASN A 296 -9.64 -9.70 -16.56
N SER A 297 -8.72 -9.24 -17.41
CA SER A 297 -7.75 -10.04 -18.19
C SER A 297 -8.35 -10.84 -19.35
N VAL A 298 -9.53 -10.47 -19.85
CA VAL A 298 -10.24 -11.13 -20.94
C VAL A 298 -10.47 -10.16 -22.10
N PRO A 299 -9.53 -10.01 -23.05
CA PRO A 299 -9.61 -8.99 -24.10
C PRO A 299 -10.81 -9.14 -25.05
N ARG A 300 -11.46 -10.31 -25.06
CA ARG A 300 -12.61 -10.61 -25.94
C ARG A 300 -13.91 -9.96 -25.47
N ASP A 301 -14.03 -9.62 -24.19
CA ASP A 301 -15.24 -8.99 -23.62
C ASP A 301 -15.08 -7.47 -23.38
N ASP A 302 -13.89 -6.92 -23.67
CA ASP A 302 -13.58 -5.50 -23.48
C ASP A 302 -14.53 -4.53 -24.22
N MET A 303 -15.18 -5.00 -25.29
CA MET A 303 -16.20 -4.23 -26.02
C MET A 303 -17.62 -4.50 -25.48
N THR A 304 -17.76 -4.51 -24.14
CA THR A 304 -19.06 -4.58 -23.45
C THR A 304 -19.72 -3.20 -23.40
N THR A 305 -20.92 -3.07 -23.96
CA THR A 305 -21.67 -1.82 -23.95
C THR A 305 -22.10 -1.42 -22.54
N LYS A 306 -22.54 -0.17 -22.39
CA LYS A 306 -23.09 0.34 -21.14
C LYS A 306 -24.26 -0.51 -20.58
N ASP A 307 -25.01 -1.17 -21.47
CA ASP A 307 -26.15 -2.02 -21.11
C ASP A 307 -25.75 -3.50 -20.89
N GLY A 308 -24.44 -3.80 -20.88
CA GLY A 308 -23.90 -5.13 -20.55
C GLY A 308 -23.78 -6.09 -21.73
N GLN A 309 -23.98 -5.65 -22.97
CA GLN A 309 -23.88 -6.51 -24.15
C GLN A 309 -22.47 -6.48 -24.75
N VAL A 310 -21.88 -7.65 -24.99
CA VAL A 310 -20.61 -7.75 -25.73
C VAL A 310 -20.90 -7.60 -27.23
N VAL A 311 -20.25 -6.63 -27.88
CA VAL A 311 -20.41 -6.37 -29.32
C VAL A 311 -19.06 -6.47 -30.05
N LEU A 312 -19.10 -6.64 -31.37
CA LEU A 312 -17.89 -6.73 -32.20
C LEU A 312 -17.55 -5.39 -32.88
N GLU A 313 -18.56 -4.54 -33.08
CA GLU A 313 -18.45 -3.27 -33.80
C GLU A 313 -18.01 -2.13 -32.88
N PRO A 314 -16.82 -1.53 -33.09
CA PRO A 314 -16.31 -0.43 -32.27
C PRO A 314 -17.24 0.78 -32.21
N GLN A 315 -18.00 1.03 -33.28
CA GLN A 315 -18.96 2.13 -33.39
C GLN A 315 -20.14 1.95 -32.45
N VAL A 316 -20.68 0.73 -32.36
CA VAL A 316 -21.78 0.38 -31.44
C VAL A 316 -21.30 0.47 -30.01
N PHE A 317 -20.15 -0.16 -29.72
CA PHE A 317 -19.51 -0.12 -28.41
C PHE A 317 -19.23 1.32 -27.95
N GLY A 318 -18.49 2.09 -28.75
CA GLY A 318 -18.06 3.43 -28.37
C GLY A 318 -19.22 4.42 -28.19
N SER A 319 -20.27 4.28 -29.00
CA SER A 319 -21.47 5.10 -28.90
C SER A 319 -22.26 4.87 -27.60
N SER A 320 -22.24 3.64 -27.07
CA SER A 320 -22.93 3.29 -25.82
C SER A 320 -22.33 4.00 -24.60
N TRP A 321 -21.06 4.36 -24.64
CA TRP A 321 -20.32 5.00 -23.54
C TRP A 321 -20.36 6.54 -23.57
N ARG A 322 -21.21 7.13 -24.42
CA ARG A 322 -21.39 8.59 -24.48
C ARG A 322 -21.92 9.15 -23.16
N VAL A 323 -21.43 10.31 -22.76
CA VAL A 323 -21.89 11.02 -21.57
C VAL A 323 -22.24 12.47 -21.88
N GLY A 324 -23.31 12.97 -21.26
CA GLY A 324 -23.88 14.29 -21.56
C GLY A 324 -24.97 14.25 -22.63
N GLY A 325 -25.66 15.38 -22.80
CA GLY A 325 -26.70 15.54 -23.83
C GLY A 325 -26.13 15.81 -25.22
N LYS A 326 -27.00 16.15 -26.19
CA LYS A 326 -26.60 16.45 -27.59
C LYS A 326 -25.51 17.52 -27.68
N ASN A 327 -25.51 18.49 -26.77
CA ASN A 327 -24.52 19.58 -26.70
C ASN A 327 -23.11 19.13 -26.27
N ALA A 328 -22.94 17.88 -25.83
CA ALA A 328 -21.63 17.30 -25.54
C ALA A 328 -20.93 16.75 -26.79
N CYS A 329 -21.57 16.84 -27.97
CA CYS A 329 -21.03 16.47 -29.27
C CYS A 329 -20.71 17.72 -30.09
N SER A 330 -19.56 17.73 -30.76
CA SER A 330 -19.18 18.82 -31.66
C SER A 330 -19.85 18.74 -33.04
N ARG A 331 -20.41 17.57 -33.41
CA ARG A 331 -21.11 17.35 -34.69
C ARG A 331 -22.32 16.40 -34.51
N PRO A 332 -23.34 16.50 -35.38
CA PRO A 332 -24.40 15.50 -35.48
C PRO A 332 -23.80 14.13 -35.79
N LEU A 333 -24.27 13.09 -35.11
CA LEU A 333 -23.75 11.74 -35.25
C LEU A 333 -24.20 11.13 -36.59
N LYS A 334 -23.29 10.43 -37.26
CA LYS A 334 -23.65 9.52 -38.35
C LYS A 334 -24.25 8.24 -37.75
N PRO A 335 -25.24 7.60 -38.39
CA PRO A 335 -25.75 6.31 -37.94
C PRO A 335 -24.62 5.26 -37.82
N PRO A 336 -24.69 4.30 -36.87
CA PRO A 336 -23.61 3.33 -36.60
C PRO A 336 -23.13 2.56 -37.83
N PHE A 337 -24.04 2.32 -38.79
CA PHE A 337 -23.81 1.54 -40.00
C PHE A 337 -23.39 2.36 -41.24
N VAL A 338 -23.31 3.69 -41.13
CA VAL A 338 -23.06 4.59 -42.27
C VAL A 338 -21.62 5.14 -42.26
N GLN A 339 -20.78 4.68 -41.34
CA GLN A 339 -19.34 4.91 -41.45
C GLN A 339 -18.74 3.86 -42.39
N THR A 340 -18.68 4.20 -43.68
CA THR A 340 -17.66 3.64 -44.54
C THR A 340 -16.32 3.84 -43.82
N SER A 341 -15.54 2.76 -43.62
CA SER A 341 -14.13 2.90 -43.25
C SER A 341 -13.60 4.04 -44.09
N THR A 342 -12.98 5.06 -43.49
CA THR A 342 -12.40 6.18 -44.21
C THR A 342 -11.53 5.59 -45.31
N GLN A 343 -12.08 5.49 -46.53
CA GLN A 343 -11.34 5.08 -47.69
C GLN A 343 -10.46 6.28 -47.96
N CYS A 344 -9.32 6.23 -47.30
CA CYS A 344 -8.24 7.15 -47.48
C CYS A 344 -8.08 7.32 -48.98
N SER A 345 -8.14 8.57 -49.46
CA SER A 345 -8.06 8.83 -50.90
C SER A 345 -6.90 8.03 -51.51
N LYS A 346 -7.09 7.49 -52.71
CA LYS A 346 -6.02 6.79 -53.45
C LYS A 346 -4.80 7.69 -53.70
N LYS A 347 -4.91 9.00 -53.45
CA LYS A 347 -3.81 9.97 -53.47
C LYS A 347 -3.01 9.91 -52.17
N GLY A 348 -1.69 9.78 -52.26
CA GLY A 348 -0.77 9.78 -51.12
C GLY A 348 -0.49 8.46 -50.35
N PRO A 349 -0.87 7.23 -50.80
CA PRO A 349 -0.61 6.00 -50.04
C PRO A 349 0.89 5.76 -49.79
N ARG A 350 1.74 6.11 -50.76
CA ARG A 350 3.20 6.00 -50.62
C ARG A 350 3.76 6.86 -49.49
N ILE A 351 3.22 8.07 -49.28
CA ILE A 351 3.69 8.97 -48.21
C ILE A 351 3.26 8.42 -46.85
N ARG A 352 2.00 7.96 -46.72
CA ARG A 352 1.48 7.34 -45.48
C ARG A 352 2.31 6.14 -45.07
N GLU A 353 2.51 5.21 -45.99
CA GLU A 353 3.33 4.01 -45.77
C GLU A 353 4.77 4.38 -45.37
N ARG A 354 5.39 5.32 -46.10
CA ARG A 354 6.76 5.78 -45.82
C ARG A 354 6.90 6.40 -44.43
N MET A 355 5.95 7.24 -44.01
CA MET A 355 5.99 7.89 -42.69
C MET A 355 5.68 6.92 -41.54
N CYS A 356 4.87 5.89 -41.76
CA CYS A 356 4.53 4.89 -40.75
C CYS A 356 5.52 3.72 -40.69
N LYS A 357 6.27 3.45 -41.77
CA LYS A 357 7.28 2.39 -41.88
C LYS A 357 8.24 2.29 -40.68
N PRO A 358 8.72 3.38 -40.06
CA PRO A 358 9.62 3.31 -38.90
C PRO A 358 9.15 2.38 -37.79
N LEU A 359 7.84 2.27 -37.51
CA LEU A 359 7.27 1.36 -36.49
C LEU A 359 7.65 -0.11 -36.69
N ARG A 360 8.01 -0.52 -37.92
CA ARG A 360 8.41 -1.88 -38.30
C ARG A 360 9.90 -2.01 -38.63
N GLN A 361 10.71 -1.01 -38.27
CA GLN A 361 12.13 -0.95 -38.63
C GLN A 361 13.05 -1.09 -37.42
N ARG A 362 14.37 -1.17 -37.69
CA ARG A 362 15.41 -1.49 -36.71
C ARG A 362 15.42 -0.62 -35.44
N MET A 363 15.02 0.64 -35.53
CA MET A 363 14.94 1.56 -34.39
C MET A 363 13.99 1.10 -33.28
N PHE A 364 13.03 0.22 -33.61
CA PHE A 364 12.10 -0.40 -32.67
C PHE A 364 12.33 -1.92 -32.53
N ALA A 365 13.41 -2.48 -33.07
CA ALA A 365 13.66 -3.92 -33.10
C ALA A 365 13.77 -4.54 -31.70
N ALA A 366 14.39 -3.84 -30.75
CA ALA A 366 14.42 -4.27 -29.35
C ALA A 366 13.01 -4.45 -28.77
N CYS A 367 12.07 -3.63 -29.22
CA CYS A 367 10.68 -3.67 -28.82
C CYS A 367 9.88 -4.79 -29.49
N HIS A 368 10.15 -5.09 -30.76
CA HIS A 368 9.39 -6.08 -31.53
C HIS A 368 9.40 -7.47 -30.88
N LYS A 369 10.44 -7.78 -30.09
CA LYS A 369 10.55 -9.01 -29.28
C LYS A 369 9.55 -9.09 -28.12
N LYS A 370 8.97 -7.95 -27.71
CA LYS A 370 8.11 -7.81 -26.53
C LYS A 370 6.71 -7.28 -26.88
N LEU A 371 6.58 -6.50 -27.95
CA LEU A 371 5.34 -5.86 -28.37
C LEU A 371 5.19 -5.93 -29.90
N ASN A 372 4.03 -6.40 -30.36
CA ASN A 372 3.73 -6.47 -31.79
C ASN A 372 3.35 -5.07 -32.33
N PRO A 373 4.06 -4.53 -33.34
CA PRO A 373 3.81 -3.19 -33.88
C PRO A 373 2.61 -3.10 -34.83
N VAL A 374 1.97 -4.22 -35.21
CA VAL A 374 0.97 -4.25 -36.30
C VAL A 374 -0.21 -3.32 -36.06
N ASN A 375 -0.79 -3.29 -34.86
CA ASN A 375 -1.93 -2.42 -34.57
C ASN A 375 -1.54 -0.94 -34.56
N PHE A 376 -0.40 -0.59 -33.97
CA PHE A 376 0.14 0.78 -34.00
C PHE A 376 0.44 1.26 -35.42
N PHE A 377 0.97 0.36 -36.26
CA PHE A 377 1.23 0.65 -37.66
C PHE A 377 -0.07 0.90 -38.44
N ARG A 378 -1.09 0.06 -38.25
CA ARG A 378 -2.41 0.26 -38.86
C ARG A 378 -3.07 1.58 -38.40
N SER A 379 -2.97 1.89 -37.11
CA SER A 379 -3.39 3.18 -36.54
C SER A 379 -2.68 4.35 -37.22
N CYS A 380 -1.35 4.30 -37.34
CA CYS A 380 -0.59 5.33 -38.05
C CYS A 380 -1.09 5.55 -39.48
N LEU A 381 -1.40 4.47 -40.22
CA LEU A 381 -1.92 4.58 -41.59
C LEU A 381 -3.31 5.24 -41.65
N MET A 382 -4.14 5.04 -40.62
CA MET A 382 -5.45 5.69 -40.46
C MET A 382 -5.28 7.17 -40.11
N ASP A 383 -4.47 7.48 -39.10
CA ASP A 383 -4.16 8.86 -38.67
C ASP A 383 -3.62 9.73 -39.83
N MET A 384 -2.80 9.13 -40.69
CA MET A 384 -2.20 9.82 -41.84
C MET A 384 -3.20 10.10 -42.99
N CYS A 385 -4.46 9.68 -42.87
CA CYS A 385 -5.49 9.91 -43.90
C CYS A 385 -6.03 11.33 -43.93
N GLU A 386 -6.35 11.87 -42.77
CA GLU A 386 -6.87 13.24 -42.61
C GLU A 386 -5.91 14.08 -41.76
N CYS A 387 -4.60 13.74 -41.78
CA CYS A 387 -3.59 14.47 -41.02
C CYS A 387 -3.47 15.92 -41.52
N PRO A 388 -3.74 16.93 -40.66
CA PRO A 388 -3.66 18.33 -41.06
C PRO A 388 -2.25 18.74 -41.50
N THR A 389 -2.17 19.66 -42.47
CA THR A 389 -0.91 20.25 -42.92
C THR A 389 -0.12 20.81 -41.73
N GLY A 390 1.17 20.46 -41.63
CA GLY A 390 2.06 20.90 -40.55
C GLY A 390 2.02 20.03 -39.28
N ARG A 391 1.07 19.10 -39.14
CA ARG A 391 1.06 18.12 -38.03
C ARG A 391 1.80 16.85 -38.41
N LYS A 392 2.47 16.23 -37.44
CA LYS A 392 3.17 14.94 -37.59
C LYS A 392 2.36 13.80 -36.97
N CYS A 393 1.21 13.45 -37.54
CA CYS A 393 0.31 12.45 -36.94
C CYS A 393 0.97 11.06 -36.77
N TYR A 394 1.89 10.69 -37.66
CA TYR A 394 2.70 9.48 -37.51
C TYR A 394 3.50 9.43 -36.20
N CYS A 395 3.89 10.59 -35.64
CA CYS A 395 4.59 10.64 -34.35
C CYS A 395 3.68 10.27 -33.17
N GLU A 396 2.35 10.39 -33.29
CA GLU A 396 1.39 10.01 -32.24
C GLU A 396 1.40 8.50 -32.03
N ALA A 397 1.30 7.74 -33.13
CA ALA A 397 1.40 6.28 -33.09
C ALA A 397 2.78 5.79 -32.62
N MET A 398 3.87 6.46 -33.02
CA MET A 398 5.22 6.13 -32.56
C MET A 398 5.43 6.43 -31.08
N THR A 399 4.89 7.56 -30.60
CA THR A 399 4.92 7.91 -29.17
C THR A 399 4.17 6.86 -28.36
N ALA A 400 2.97 6.46 -28.81
CA ALA A 400 2.20 5.41 -28.15
C ALA A 400 2.94 4.07 -28.10
N TYR A 401 3.58 3.69 -29.21
CA TYR A 401 4.38 2.47 -29.28
C TYR A 401 5.61 2.53 -28.35
N ALA A 402 6.34 3.65 -28.35
CA ALA A 402 7.52 3.85 -27.50
C ALA A 402 7.18 3.84 -26.01
N HIS A 403 6.07 4.47 -25.61
CA HIS A 403 5.59 4.46 -24.22
C HIS A 403 5.20 3.04 -23.77
N ASN A 404 4.44 2.30 -24.57
CA ASN A 404 4.12 0.90 -24.28
C ASN A 404 5.38 0.03 -24.22
N CYS A 405 6.38 0.32 -25.07
CA CYS A 405 7.64 -0.41 -25.06
C CYS A 405 8.46 -0.18 -23.79
N ARG A 406 8.58 1.08 -23.36
CA ARG A 406 9.30 1.46 -22.15
C ARG A 406 8.71 0.79 -20.91
N ARG A 407 7.39 0.63 -20.87
CA ARG A 407 6.69 -0.13 -19.81
C ARG A 407 7.07 -1.61 -19.75
N LEU A 408 7.53 -2.18 -20.86
CA LEU A 408 8.06 -3.56 -20.91
C LEU A 408 9.56 -3.61 -20.58
N GLY A 409 10.13 -2.53 -20.05
CA GLY A 409 11.54 -2.44 -19.66
C GLY A 409 12.50 -2.20 -20.81
N VAL A 410 12.01 -1.90 -22.01
CA VAL A 410 12.87 -1.69 -23.19
C VAL A 410 13.22 -0.20 -23.33
N SER A 411 14.52 0.10 -23.34
CA SER A 411 15.01 1.46 -23.60
C SER A 411 15.03 1.76 -25.10
N LEU A 412 14.55 2.95 -25.46
CA LEU A 412 14.54 3.48 -26.82
C LEU A 412 15.02 4.94 -26.77
N PRO A 413 16.34 5.21 -26.66
CA PRO A 413 16.84 6.58 -26.50
C PRO A 413 16.71 7.41 -27.78
N ASP A 414 17.01 6.81 -28.94
CA ASP A 414 17.23 7.58 -30.18
C ASP A 414 16.05 7.56 -31.16
N TRP A 415 14.93 6.92 -30.82
CA TRP A 415 13.83 6.72 -31.78
C TRP A 415 13.28 8.06 -32.28
N ARG A 416 13.17 9.08 -31.41
CA ARG A 416 12.67 10.41 -31.78
C ARG A 416 13.54 11.06 -32.86
N THR A 417 14.85 10.88 -32.73
CA THR A 417 15.83 11.41 -33.68
C THR A 417 15.76 10.67 -35.01
N MET A 418 15.73 9.35 -34.96
CA MET A 418 15.67 8.52 -36.16
C MET A 418 14.36 8.67 -36.94
N THR A 419 13.27 9.09 -36.29
CA THR A 419 11.95 9.24 -36.94
C THR A 419 11.56 10.70 -37.24
N GLY A 420 12.40 11.67 -36.87
CA GLY A 420 12.08 13.10 -37.03
C GLY A 420 10.94 13.60 -36.12
N CYS A 421 10.71 12.92 -35.00
CA CYS A 421 9.70 13.24 -33.98
C CYS A 421 10.28 14.06 -32.81
N HIS A 422 11.32 14.86 -33.05
CA HIS A 422 12.00 15.71 -32.05
C HIS A 422 11.11 16.80 -31.45
N THR A 423 10.34 17.47 -32.30
CA THR A 423 9.36 18.51 -31.91
C THR A 423 8.00 17.90 -31.55
N TYR A 424 7.98 16.58 -31.36
CA TYR A 424 6.83 15.85 -30.86
C TYR A 424 6.97 15.64 -29.35
#